data_AF-A0A3S0RE46-F1
#
_entry.id   AF-A0A3S0RE46-F1
#
_cell.length_a   1.000
_cell.length_b   1.000
_cell.length_c   1.000
_cell.angle_alpha   90.00
_cell.angle_beta   90.00
_cell.angle_gamma   90.00
#
_symmetry.space_group_name_H-M   'P 1'
#
loop_
_entity.id
_entity.type
_entity.pdbx_description
1 polymer ?
#
loop_
_entity_poly.entity_id
_entity_poly.type
_entity_poly.pdbx_seq_one_letter_code
_entity_poly.pdbx_strand_id
1 'polypeptide(L)'
;MSAEIIQIAEFRARRNQTSEPQQQAAFAGYPEQPPRFHFWTGASGKRYVHTVYSLFDCPTLEDANYILVRRTDRSARAVLAIGRLANNCPSENLAEIRQHAAALGADEVHVHLLASSHVEAEAVEADLITAQFLNEPHSA
;
A
#
# COMPACT_ATOMS: atom_id res chain seq x y z
N MET A 1 -26.15 6.02 -11.81
CA MET A 1 -25.06 5.04 -11.58
C MET A 1 -25.14 4.60 -10.13
N SER A 2 -25.67 3.41 -9.88
CA SER A 2 -25.87 2.85 -8.53
C SER A 2 -24.76 1.83 -8.26
N ALA A 3 -24.02 2.02 -7.16
CA ALA A 3 -23.03 1.06 -6.70
C ALA A 3 -23.73 -0.10 -5.98
N GLU A 4 -23.45 -1.35 -6.38
CA GLU A 4 -23.95 -2.53 -5.68
C GLU A 4 -23.01 -2.90 -4.52
N ILE A 5 -23.59 -3.09 -3.33
CA ILE A 5 -22.88 -3.51 -2.13
C ILE A 5 -22.64 -5.02 -2.20
N ILE A 6 -21.37 -5.42 -2.39
CA ILE A 6 -20.99 -6.83 -2.40
C ILE A 6 -20.98 -7.38 -0.97
N GLN A 7 -21.87 -8.33 -0.68
CA GLN A 7 -21.93 -9.05 0.59
C GLN A 7 -20.75 -10.02 0.72
N ILE A 8 -19.74 -9.63 1.50
CA ILE A 8 -18.47 -10.36 1.70
C ILE A 8 -18.68 -11.81 2.20
N ALA A 9 -19.80 -12.09 2.89
CA ALA A 9 -20.14 -13.43 3.38
C ALA A 9 -20.36 -14.44 2.24
N GLU A 10 -21.04 -14.04 1.16
CA GLU A 10 -21.34 -14.92 0.03
C GLU A 10 -20.09 -15.25 -0.80
N PHE A 11 -19.16 -14.29 -0.89
CA PHE A 11 -17.89 -14.48 -1.59
C PHE A 11 -17.01 -15.53 -0.90
N ARG A 12 -16.96 -15.52 0.44
CA ARG A 12 -16.18 -16.51 1.21
C ARG A 12 -16.76 -17.93 1.09
N ALA A 13 -18.08 -18.05 1.06
CA ALA A 13 -18.75 -19.35 0.91
C ALA A 13 -18.45 -20.00 -0.46
N ARG A 14 -18.44 -19.21 -1.55
CA ARG A 14 -18.12 -19.72 -2.91
C ARG A 14 -16.66 -20.14 -3.05
N ARG A 15 -15.73 -19.40 -2.43
CA ARG A 15 -14.30 -19.72 -2.47
C ARG A 15 -13.99 -21.07 -1.80
N ASN A 16 -14.71 -21.43 -0.73
CA ASN A 16 -14.52 -22.74 -0.09
C ASN A 16 -15.07 -23.91 -0.93
N GLN A 17 -16.08 -23.68 -1.78
CA GLN A 17 -16.69 -24.72 -2.61
C GLN A 17 -15.88 -25.05 -3.89
N THR A 18 -15.06 -24.11 -4.38
CA THR A 18 -14.32 -24.27 -5.65
C THR A 18 -12.91 -24.83 -5.44
N SER A 19 -12.71 -25.62 -4.38
CA SER A 19 -11.42 -26.27 -4.10
C SER A 19 -11.27 -27.54 -4.94
N GLU A 20 -11.21 -27.40 -6.26
CA GLU A 20 -10.72 -28.48 -7.13
C GLU A 20 -9.19 -28.51 -7.05
N PRO A 21 -8.55 -29.70 -6.98
CA PRO A 21 -7.11 -29.81 -6.91
C PRO A 21 -6.50 -29.47 -8.28
N GLN A 22 -6.21 -28.19 -8.48
CA GLN A 22 -5.58 -27.72 -9.71
C GLN A 22 -4.12 -28.21 -9.73
N GLN A 23 -3.89 -29.19 -10.60
CA GLN A 23 -2.63 -29.84 -10.88
C GLN A 23 -1.53 -28.79 -11.13
N GLN A 24 -0.62 -28.65 -10.17
CA GLN A 24 0.54 -27.76 -10.26
C GLN A 24 1.52 -28.31 -11.30
N ALA A 25 1.45 -27.77 -12.52
CA ALA A 25 2.60 -27.76 -13.40
C ALA A 25 3.64 -26.83 -12.77
N ALA A 26 4.83 -27.37 -12.49
CA ALA A 26 5.96 -26.64 -11.93
C ALA A 26 6.46 -25.57 -12.91
N PHE A 27 5.83 -24.40 -12.92
CA PHE A 27 6.41 -23.21 -13.52
C PHE A 27 7.40 -22.62 -12.52
N ALA A 28 8.68 -22.74 -12.86
CA ALA A 28 9.77 -22.13 -12.13
C ALA A 28 9.57 -20.60 -12.06
N GLY A 29 9.19 -20.12 -10.88
CA GLY A 29 9.64 -18.86 -10.28
C GLY A 29 9.44 -17.57 -11.07
N TYR A 30 8.20 -17.20 -11.41
CA TYR A 30 7.88 -15.78 -11.46
C TYR A 30 7.55 -15.32 -10.04
N PRO A 31 8.16 -14.24 -9.53
CA PRO A 31 7.75 -13.68 -8.26
C PRO A 31 6.26 -13.37 -8.37
N GLU A 32 5.47 -13.91 -7.43
CA GLU A 32 4.06 -13.61 -7.28
C GLU A 32 3.89 -12.09 -7.33
N GLN A 33 3.13 -11.59 -8.31
CA GLN A 33 2.91 -10.15 -8.44
C GLN A 33 2.29 -9.65 -7.14
N PRO A 34 2.81 -8.56 -6.54
CA PRO A 34 2.27 -8.05 -5.31
C PRO A 34 0.78 -7.73 -5.49
N PRO A 35 -0.05 -7.92 -4.44
CA PRO A 35 -1.47 -7.61 -4.51
C PRO A 35 -1.64 -6.14 -4.90
N ARG A 36 -2.52 -5.88 -5.87
CA ARG A 36 -2.72 -4.54 -6.45
C ARG A 36 -3.10 -3.48 -5.41
N PHE A 37 -3.75 -3.88 -4.32
CA PHE A 37 -4.19 -2.98 -3.25
C PHE A 37 -3.78 -3.49 -1.86
N HIS A 38 -3.47 -2.55 -0.97
CA HIS A 38 -3.19 -2.79 0.44
C HIS A 38 -3.97 -1.81 1.32
N PHE A 39 -4.45 -2.26 2.49
CA PHE A 39 -5.12 -1.39 3.45
C PHE A 39 -4.19 -1.13 4.63
N TRP A 40 -3.96 0.15 4.93
CA TRP A 40 -3.31 0.58 6.15
C TRP A 40 -4.35 1.18 7.10
N THR A 41 -4.25 0.87 8.38
CA THR A 41 -5.16 1.40 9.40
C THR A 41 -4.44 2.51 10.16
N GLY A 42 -5.01 3.71 10.18
CA GLY A 42 -4.50 4.82 10.98
C GLY A 42 -4.77 4.64 12.48
N ALA A 43 -4.15 5.48 13.31
CA ALA A 43 -4.39 5.46 14.76
C ALA A 43 -5.85 5.74 15.14
N SER A 44 -6.57 6.48 14.28
CA SER A 44 -8.01 6.73 14.39
C SER A 44 -8.88 5.49 14.15
N GLY A 45 -8.31 4.39 13.67
CA GLY A 45 -9.03 3.19 13.23
C GLY A 45 -9.58 3.27 11.80
N LYS A 46 -9.45 4.42 11.12
CA LYS A 46 -9.79 4.55 9.70
C LYS A 46 -8.88 3.68 8.84
N ARG A 47 -9.43 3.13 7.77
CA ARG A 47 -8.71 2.28 6.82
C ARG A 47 -8.51 3.00 5.49
N TYR A 48 -7.26 3.17 5.10
CA TYR A 48 -6.85 3.84 3.88
C TYR A 48 -6.41 2.80 2.85
N VAL A 49 -7.11 2.73 1.72
CA VAL A 49 -6.72 1.89 0.60
C VAL A 49 -5.57 2.52 -0.15
N HIS A 50 -4.56 1.72 -0.46
CA HIS A 50 -3.39 2.10 -1.21
C HIS A 50 -3.23 1.19 -2.42
N THR A 51 -2.85 1.76 -3.56
CA THR A 51 -2.37 0.98 -4.70
C THR A 51 -0.90 0.63 -4.46
N VAL A 52 -0.52 -0.63 -4.66
CA VAL A 52 0.86 -1.10 -4.47
C VAL A 52 1.59 -1.05 -5.81
N TYR A 53 2.71 -0.35 -5.84
CA TYR A 53 3.62 -0.32 -6.98
C TYR A 53 5.00 -0.85 -6.58
N SER A 54 5.66 -1.53 -7.51
CA SER A 54 7.12 -1.66 -7.46
C SER A 54 7.74 -0.27 -7.66
N LEU A 55 8.98 -0.05 -7.21
CA LEU A 55 9.67 1.23 -7.45
C LEU A 55 9.85 1.53 -8.95
N PHE A 56 9.90 0.50 -9.79
CA PHE A 56 10.06 0.62 -11.24
C PHE A 56 8.75 0.96 -11.95
N ASP A 57 7.64 0.39 -11.49
CA ASP A 57 6.32 0.55 -12.11
C ASP A 57 5.48 1.67 -11.50
N CYS A 58 5.98 2.36 -10.47
CA CYS A 58 5.32 3.52 -9.89
C CYS A 58 5.19 4.63 -10.95
N PRO A 59 3.97 5.08 -11.27
CA PRO A 59 3.76 6.16 -12.24
C PRO A 59 4.17 7.51 -11.63
N THR A 60 4.25 8.54 -12.47
CA THR A 60 4.31 9.92 -11.99
C THR A 60 2.97 10.30 -11.36
N LEU A 61 3.02 10.98 -10.20
CA LEU A 61 1.85 11.31 -9.40
C LEU A 61 1.87 12.81 -9.05
N GLU A 62 0.71 13.43 -9.10
CA GLU A 62 0.51 14.84 -8.75
C GLU A 62 0.30 14.98 -7.24
N ASP A 63 -0.82 14.48 -6.72
CA ASP A 63 -1.18 14.54 -5.30
C ASP A 63 -1.44 13.13 -4.75
N ALA A 64 -0.68 12.74 -3.72
CA ALA A 64 -0.86 11.46 -3.05
C ALA A 64 -0.22 11.43 -1.66
N ASN A 65 -0.76 10.58 -0.79
CA ASN A 65 0.01 10.04 0.33
C ASN A 65 0.73 8.79 -0.12
N TYR A 66 1.93 8.54 0.41
CA TYR A 66 2.69 7.33 0.12
C TYR A 66 3.26 6.69 1.38
N ILE A 67 3.46 5.38 1.32
CA ILE A 67 4.18 4.60 2.31
C ILE A 67 5.26 3.82 1.59
N LEU A 68 6.51 3.99 2.02
CA LEU A 68 7.64 3.20 1.58
C LEU A 68 7.71 1.95 2.44
N VAL A 69 7.77 0.80 1.78
CA VAL A 69 7.65 -0.51 2.43
C VAL A 69 8.84 -1.38 2.03
N ARG A 70 9.36 -2.15 2.99
CA ARG A 70 10.19 -3.32 2.70
C ARG A 70 9.39 -4.58 3.01
N ARG A 71 9.31 -5.48 2.04
CA ARG A 71 8.69 -6.78 2.20
C ARG A 71 9.68 -7.75 2.86
N THR A 72 9.38 -8.19 4.07
CA THR A 72 10.27 -9.11 4.82
C THR A 72 9.97 -10.58 4.53
N ASP A 73 8.70 -10.92 4.24
CA ASP A 73 8.25 -12.21 3.74
C ASP A 73 7.00 -12.03 2.84
N ARG A 74 6.32 -13.10 2.42
CA ARG A 74 5.15 -12.99 1.52
C ARG A 74 3.98 -12.16 2.08
N SER A 75 3.87 -11.98 3.39
CA SER A 75 2.74 -11.30 4.03
C SER A 75 3.15 -10.11 4.89
N ALA A 76 4.38 -10.09 5.40
CA ALA A 76 4.88 -9.08 6.32
C ALA A 76 5.49 -7.90 5.56
N ARG A 77 5.07 -6.71 5.97
CA ARG A 77 5.45 -5.43 5.38
C ARG A 77 5.98 -4.53 6.47
N ALA A 78 7.25 -4.20 6.40
CA ALA A 78 7.88 -3.22 7.27
C ALA A 78 7.69 -1.82 6.67
N VAL A 79 7.03 -0.92 7.40
CA VAL A 79 6.95 0.49 7.03
C VAL A 79 8.31 1.13 7.26
N LEU A 80 8.85 1.79 6.24
CA LEU A 80 10.14 2.48 6.31
C LEU A 80 9.98 4.00 6.34
N ALA A 81 8.98 4.52 5.63
CA ALA A 81 8.60 5.93 5.68
C ALA A 81 7.15 6.11 5.28
N ILE A 82 6.56 7.21 5.75
CA ILE A 82 5.22 7.67 5.39
C ILE A 82 5.38 9.14 5.01
N GLY A 83 4.72 9.56 3.94
CA GLY A 83 4.77 10.95 3.50
C GLY A 83 3.63 11.33 2.56
N ARG A 84 3.73 12.55 2.06
CA ARG A 84 2.84 13.11 1.04
C ARG A 84 3.65 13.77 -0.07
N LEU A 85 3.09 13.80 -1.27
CA LEU A 85 3.64 14.57 -2.37
C LEU A 85 3.44 16.06 -2.12
N ALA A 86 4.45 16.86 -2.47
CA ALA A 86 4.45 18.31 -2.21
C ALA A 86 4.91 19.13 -3.41
N ASN A 87 5.51 18.51 -4.44
CA ASN A 87 6.02 19.24 -5.59
C ASN A 87 4.95 19.36 -6.68
N ASN A 88 4.93 20.50 -7.36
CA ASN A 88 4.03 20.75 -8.49
C ASN A 88 4.41 19.94 -9.75
N CYS A 89 5.61 19.36 -9.80
CA CYS A 89 6.11 18.61 -10.94
C CYS A 89 6.02 17.09 -10.66
N PRO A 90 5.17 16.32 -11.39
CA PRO A 90 4.95 14.90 -11.09
C PRO A 90 6.20 14.02 -11.23
N SER A 91 7.14 14.38 -12.12
CA SER A 91 8.40 13.66 -12.27
C SER A 91 9.37 13.91 -11.10
N GLU A 92 9.29 15.07 -10.47
CA GLU A 92 10.09 15.40 -9.28
C GLU A 92 9.62 14.60 -8.08
N ASN A 93 8.29 14.51 -7.88
CA ASN A 93 7.68 13.64 -6.87
C ASN A 93 8.13 12.17 -7.02
N LEU A 94 8.13 11.64 -8.24
CA LEU A 94 8.59 10.27 -8.50
C LEU A 94 10.09 10.09 -8.23
N ALA A 95 10.91 11.08 -8.60
CA ALA A 95 12.35 11.05 -8.33
C ALA A 95 12.64 11.05 -6.82
N GLU A 96 11.94 11.90 -6.06
CA GLU A 96 12.07 11.98 -4.60
C GLU A 96 11.66 10.67 -3.93
N ILE A 97 10.51 10.10 -4.30
CA ILE A 97 10.07 8.77 -3.82
C ILE A 97 11.16 7.72 -4.07
N ARG A 98 11.70 7.66 -5.29
CA ARG A 98 12.71 6.65 -5.66
C ARG A 98 14.02 6.85 -4.93
N GLN A 99 14.47 8.08 -4.78
CA GLN A 99 15.67 8.40 -4.01
C GLN A 99 15.51 7.99 -2.55
N HIS A 100 14.38 8.35 -1.93
CA HIS A 100 14.10 8.05 -0.54
C HIS A 100 13.94 6.54 -0.31
N ALA A 101 13.23 5.86 -1.22
CA ALA A 101 13.11 4.41 -1.24
C ALA A 101 14.46 3.71 -1.34
N ALA A 102 15.35 4.16 -2.22
CA ALA A 102 16.70 3.61 -2.34
C ALA A 102 17.53 3.81 -1.06
N ALA A 103 17.44 5.00 -0.43
CA ALA A 103 18.17 5.32 0.78
C ALA A 103 17.74 4.45 1.98
N LEU A 104 16.45 4.16 2.10
CA LEU A 104 15.89 3.31 3.15
C LEU A 104 15.88 1.82 2.78
N GLY A 105 16.10 1.51 1.50
CA GLY A 105 16.00 0.19 0.88
C GLY A 105 14.58 -0.37 0.88
N ALA A 106 13.58 0.45 0.60
CA ALA A 106 12.23 0.00 0.29
C ALA A 106 12.20 -0.78 -1.04
N ASP A 107 11.25 -1.70 -1.18
CA ASP A 107 11.00 -2.47 -2.40
C ASP A 107 9.60 -2.22 -2.99
N GLU A 108 8.68 -1.70 -2.19
CA GLU A 108 7.32 -1.34 -2.57
C GLU A 108 7.01 0.12 -2.19
N VAL A 109 6.20 0.80 -3.02
CA VAL A 109 5.56 2.07 -2.68
C VAL A 109 4.05 1.89 -2.72
N HIS A 110 3.41 2.20 -1.59
CA HIS A 110 1.98 2.10 -1.42
C HIS A 110 1.39 3.51 -1.51
N VAL A 111 0.51 3.76 -2.46
CA VAL A 111 0.04 5.10 -2.79
C VAL A 111 -1.45 5.24 -2.52
N HIS A 112 -1.83 6.24 -1.74
CA HIS A 112 -3.22 6.62 -1.48
C HIS A 112 -3.57 7.90 -2.23
N LEU A 113 -4.62 7.84 -3.05
CA LEU A 113 -5.05 8.90 -3.97
C LEU A 113 -6.44 9.47 -3.66
N LEU A 114 -7.03 9.15 -2.50
CA LEU A 114 -8.42 9.52 -2.20
C LEU A 114 -8.56 10.78 -1.32
N ALA A 115 -7.44 11.36 -0.88
CA ALA A 115 -7.46 12.66 -0.22
C ALA A 115 -7.89 13.72 -1.24
N SER A 116 -8.98 14.44 -0.95
CA SER A 116 -9.58 15.43 -1.84
C SER A 116 -9.01 16.84 -1.64
N SER A 117 -8.11 17.02 -0.67
CA SER A 117 -7.45 18.29 -0.36
C SER A 117 -6.11 18.09 0.33
N HIS A 118 -5.27 19.12 0.33
CA HIS A 118 -4.00 19.11 1.07
C HIS A 118 -4.20 18.89 2.58
N VAL A 119 -5.25 19.48 3.16
CA VAL A 119 -5.59 19.30 4.58
C VAL A 119 -5.98 17.85 4.88
N GLU A 120 -6.72 17.21 3.97
CA GLU A 120 -7.05 15.79 4.11
C GLU A 120 -5.81 14.90 3.96
N ALA A 121 -4.93 15.21 3.00
CA ALA A 121 -3.68 14.46 2.82
C ALA A 121 -2.78 14.58 4.05
N GLU A 122 -2.66 15.76 4.64
CA GLU A 122 -1.91 15.96 5.89
C GLU A 122 -2.53 15.18 7.06
N ALA A 123 -3.86 15.16 7.17
CA ALA A 123 -4.56 14.39 8.20
C ALA A 123 -4.36 12.87 8.03
N VAL A 124 -4.39 12.37 6.78
CA VAL A 124 -4.12 10.96 6.46
C VAL A 124 -2.70 10.58 6.85
N GLU A 125 -1.71 11.40 6.49
CA GLU A 125 -0.32 11.17 6.84
C GLU A 125 -0.11 11.15 8.35
N ALA A 126 -0.61 12.16 9.07
CA ALA A 126 -0.48 12.25 10.52
C ALA A 126 -1.10 11.02 11.21
N ASP A 127 -2.26 10.58 10.75
CA ASP A 127 -2.97 9.42 11.30
C ASP A 127 -2.19 8.10 11.08
N LEU A 128 -1.59 7.94 9.89
CA LEU A 128 -0.76 6.79 9.54
C LEU A 128 0.57 6.77 10.31
N ILE A 129 1.24 7.91 10.42
CA ILE A 129 2.46 8.08 11.22
C ILE A 129 2.18 7.72 12.68
N THR A 130 1.10 8.26 13.25
CA THR A 130 0.70 7.94 14.62
C THR A 130 0.45 6.44 14.80
N ALA A 131 -0.19 5.79 13.82
CA ALA A 131 -0.42 4.34 13.86
C ALA A 131 0.89 3.55 13.86
N GLN A 132 1.86 3.96 13.03
CA GLN A 132 3.17 3.31 12.98
C GLN A 132 3.88 3.42 14.34
N PHE A 133 3.92 4.60 14.95
CA PHE A 133 4.53 4.80 16.27
C PHE A 133 3.89 3.92 17.36
N LEU A 134 2.57 3.74 17.33
CA LEU A 134 1.87 2.89 18.30
C LEU A 134 2.13 1.39 18.08
N ASN A 135 2.46 0.99 16.85
CA ASN A 135 2.67 -0.40 16.47
C ASN A 135 4.14 -0.84 16.56
N GLU A 136 5.10 0.09 16.65
CA GLU A 136 6.49 -0.28 16.87
C GLU A 136 6.66 -0.90 18.28
N PRO A 137 7.22 -2.12 18.39
CA PRO A 137 7.50 -2.71 19.68
C PRO A 137 8.53 -1.82 20.38
N HIS A 138 8.12 -1.19 21.48
CA HIS A 138 9.02 -0.45 22.35
C HIS A 138 10.09 -1.43 22.84
N SER A 139 11.29 -1.35 22.29
CA SER A 139 12.45 -2.01 22.88
C SER A 139 12.75 -1.30 24.20
N ALA A 140 12.35 -1.94 25.29
CA ALA A 140 12.73 -1.58 26.65
C ALA A 140 14.16 -2.06 26.97
#